data_AF-A0A8R7UB22-F1
#
_entry.id   AF-A0A8R7UB22-F1
#
_cell.length_a   1.000
_cell.length_b   1.000
_cell.length_c   1.000
_cell.angle_alpha   90.00
_cell.angle_beta   90.00
_cell.angle_gamma   90.00
#
_symmetry.space_group_name_H-M   'P 1'
#
loop_
_entity.id
_entity.type
_entity.pdbx_description
1 polymer ?
#
loop_
_entity_poly.entity_id
_entity_poly.type
_entity_poly.pdbx_seq_one_letter_code
_entity_poly.pdbx_strand_id
1 'polypeptide(L)'
;MFNGCRRGPFVPSSVLNGCMDLWRNFGCILRPHLGLQFEAIKFLDPTRGEYIWRKLNIDDGLVVEEMSAGSHAEKIGIRVGDIIDCINGERISTTLELENKLLSICMGNFNRGNLEVDVSIRVFHTAKRLRRTINLTVNVSDRKEVIEQG
;
A
#
# COMPACT_ATOMS: atom_id res chain seq x y z
N MET A 1 -6.20 15.47 -37.15
CA MET A 1 -7.18 15.63 -36.04
C MET A 1 -6.69 14.81 -34.86
N PHE A 2 -6.09 15.47 -33.86
CA PHE A 2 -5.70 14.79 -32.62
C PHE A 2 -6.93 14.71 -31.72
N ASN A 3 -7.47 13.50 -31.52
CA ASN A 3 -8.48 13.24 -30.52
C ASN A 3 -7.83 13.34 -29.13
N GLY A 4 -7.85 14.55 -28.56
CA GLY A 4 -7.49 14.79 -27.17
C GLY A 4 -8.50 14.10 -26.27
N CYS A 5 -8.17 12.90 -25.79
CA CYS A 5 -8.97 12.18 -24.81
C CYS A 5 -8.98 12.99 -23.50
N ARG A 6 -10.08 13.71 -23.24
CA ARG A 6 -10.33 14.43 -21.98
C ARG A 6 -10.65 13.45 -20.85
N ARG A 7 -9.71 12.59 -20.46
CA ARG A 7 -9.87 11.77 -19.25
C ARG A 7 -9.37 12.56 -18.07
N GLY A 8 -10.31 13.26 -17.42
CA GLY A 8 -10.09 13.78 -16.08
C GLY A 8 -9.90 12.62 -15.09
N PRO A 9 -9.31 12.88 -13.92
CA PRO A 9 -9.22 11.88 -12.86
C PRO A 9 -10.62 11.38 -12.49
N PHE A 10 -10.74 10.06 -12.31
CA PHE A 10 -11.99 9.40 -11.94
C PHE A 10 -11.84 8.82 -10.52
N VAL A 11 -12.78 9.16 -9.65
CA VAL A 11 -12.88 8.57 -8.32
C VAL A 11 -14.03 7.55 -8.35
N PRO A 12 -13.77 6.25 -8.13
CA PRO A 12 -14.82 5.24 -8.08
C PRO A 12 -15.82 5.50 -6.95
N SER A 13 -17.10 5.18 -7.17
CA SER A 13 -18.15 5.33 -6.16
C SER A 13 -17.90 4.50 -4.90
N SER A 14 -17.20 3.37 -5.01
CA SER A 14 -16.79 2.55 -3.87
C SER A 14 -15.89 3.32 -2.90
N VAL A 15 -14.98 4.16 -3.41
CA VAL A 15 -14.11 5.02 -2.59
C VAL A 15 -14.95 6.06 -1.85
N LEU A 16 -15.88 6.71 -2.56
CA LEU A 16 -16.77 7.70 -1.94
C LEU A 16 -17.62 7.08 -0.83
N ASN A 17 -18.19 5.90 -1.07
CA ASN A 17 -18.98 5.19 -0.06
C ASN A 17 -18.14 4.85 1.16
N GLY A 18 -16.92 4.31 0.98
CA GLY A 18 -16.00 4.04 2.09
C GLY A 18 -15.65 5.30 2.89
N CYS A 19 -15.37 6.42 2.22
CA CYS A 19 -15.13 7.69 2.90
C CYS A 19 -16.36 8.20 3.67
N MET A 20 -17.56 8.06 3.09
CA MET A 20 -18.81 8.47 3.73
C MET A 20 -19.10 7.64 4.99
N ASP A 21 -18.84 6.34 4.94
CA ASP A 21 -19.05 5.45 6.08
C ASP A 21 -18.06 5.76 7.21
N LEU A 22 -16.78 5.98 6.88
CA LEU A 22 -15.77 6.41 7.85
C LEU A 22 -16.16 7.74 8.50
N TRP A 23 -16.58 8.73 7.70
CA TRP A 23 -17.00 10.03 8.21
C TRP A 23 -18.21 9.94 9.14
N ARG A 24 -19.23 9.14 8.77
CA ARG A 24 -20.42 8.95 9.60
C ARG A 24 -20.11 8.28 10.94
N ASN A 25 -19.21 7.30 10.94
CA ASN A 25 -18.91 6.52 12.14
C ASN A 25 -17.86 7.17 13.05
N PHE A 26 -16.86 7.86 12.47
CA PHE A 26 -15.70 8.36 13.21
C PHE A 26 -15.53 9.89 13.18
N GLY A 27 -16.24 10.59 12.28
CA GLY A 27 -16.11 12.05 12.09
C GLY A 27 -14.87 12.46 11.30
N CYS A 28 -14.11 11.51 10.75
CA CYS A 28 -12.94 11.73 9.91
C CYS A 28 -12.72 10.53 8.97
N ILE A 29 -11.84 10.68 7.98
CA ILE A 29 -11.44 9.60 7.07
C ILE A 29 -10.15 9.00 7.61
N LEU A 30 -10.26 7.87 8.31
CA LEU A 30 -9.13 7.15 8.88
C LEU A 30 -8.28 6.49 7.79
N ARG A 31 -6.96 6.74 7.81
CA ARG A 31 -5.99 6.19 6.86
C ARG A 31 -4.83 5.56 7.62
N PRO A 32 -4.56 4.26 7.44
CA PRO A 32 -3.36 3.63 7.97
C PRO A 32 -2.12 4.14 7.23
N HIS A 33 -1.08 4.52 7.96
CA HIS A 33 0.22 4.98 7.45
C HIS A 33 1.24 3.85 7.61
N LEU A 34 1.73 3.30 6.49
CA LEU A 34 2.66 2.17 6.45
C LEU A 34 4.13 2.57 6.66
N GLY A 35 4.45 3.84 6.43
CA GLY A 35 5.79 4.40 6.29
C GLY A 35 6.47 3.96 5.00
N LEU A 36 5.70 3.62 3.95
CA LEU A 36 6.20 3.02 2.71
C LEU A 36 5.58 3.69 1.48
N GLN A 37 6.40 3.93 0.46
CA GLN A 37 5.94 4.33 -0.86
C GLN A 37 6.10 3.17 -1.84
N PHE A 38 5.09 3.00 -2.69
CA PHE A 38 5.02 1.88 -3.61
C PHE A 38 4.90 2.33 -5.06
N GLU A 39 5.50 1.54 -5.94
CA GLU A 39 5.24 1.58 -7.38
C GLU A 39 4.76 0.21 -7.84
N ALA A 40 3.67 0.17 -8.59
CA ALA A 40 3.15 -1.10 -9.09
C ALA A 40 4.03 -1.63 -10.22
N ILE A 41 4.29 -2.94 -10.23
CA ILE A 41 5.15 -3.58 -11.24
C ILE A 41 4.68 -3.26 -12.67
N LYS A 42 3.36 -3.19 -12.87
CA LYS A 42 2.75 -2.86 -14.16
C LYS A 42 3.04 -1.45 -14.69
N PHE A 43 3.48 -0.54 -13.83
CA PHE A 43 3.78 0.85 -14.16
C PHE A 43 5.28 1.16 -14.16
N LEU A 44 6.12 0.19 -13.78
CA LEU A 44 7.57 0.32 -13.88
C LEU A 44 8.01 0.49 -15.34
N ASP A 45 9.23 1.00 -15.53
CA ASP A 45 9.87 0.95 -16.83
C ASP A 45 10.04 -0.52 -17.30
N PRO A 46 10.03 -0.76 -18.63
CA PRO A 46 10.09 -2.11 -19.17
C PRO A 46 11.33 -2.91 -18.71
N THR A 47 12.46 -2.25 -18.47
CA THR A 47 13.71 -2.91 -18.07
C THR A 47 13.61 -3.44 -16.64
N ARG A 48 13.08 -2.64 -15.70
CA ARG A 48 12.82 -3.06 -14.31
C ARG A 48 11.78 -4.18 -14.28
N GLY A 49 10.67 -4.03 -15.00
CA GLY A 49 9.63 -5.06 -15.08
C GLY A 49 10.16 -6.39 -15.62
N GLU A 50 10.92 -6.35 -16.70
CA GLU A 50 11.53 -7.55 -17.32
C GLU A 50 12.55 -8.22 -16.37
N TYR A 51 13.33 -7.44 -15.63
CA TYR A 51 14.25 -7.97 -14.63
C TYR A 51 13.50 -8.74 -13.54
N ILE A 52 12.45 -8.14 -12.96
CA ILE A 52 11.65 -8.77 -11.90
C ILE A 52 11.03 -10.07 -12.42
N TRP A 53 10.43 -10.03 -13.61
CA TRP A 53 9.84 -11.21 -14.24
C TRP A 53 10.87 -12.32 -14.46
N ARG A 54 11.98 -12.04 -15.15
CA ARG A 54 12.96 -13.07 -15.55
C ARG A 54 13.81 -13.58 -14.39
N LYS A 55 14.16 -12.72 -13.43
CA LYS A 55 15.10 -13.08 -12.34
C LYS A 55 14.41 -13.52 -11.07
N LEU A 56 13.21 -13.00 -10.80
CA LEU A 56 12.47 -13.25 -9.56
C LEU A 56 11.20 -14.08 -9.80
N ASN A 57 10.77 -14.27 -11.05
CA ASN A 57 9.56 -15.00 -11.43
C ASN A 57 8.30 -14.43 -10.76
N ILE A 58 8.18 -13.09 -10.83
CA ILE A 58 7.05 -12.30 -10.30
C ILE A 58 6.55 -11.40 -11.42
N ASP A 59 5.27 -11.49 -11.77
CA ASP A 59 4.58 -10.65 -12.77
C ASP A 59 3.87 -9.44 -12.17
N ASP A 60 3.46 -9.53 -10.91
CA ASP A 60 2.52 -8.58 -10.34
C ASP A 60 2.77 -8.33 -8.85
N GLY A 61 2.33 -7.17 -8.39
CA GLY A 61 2.58 -6.66 -7.05
C GLY A 61 3.16 -5.25 -7.04
N LEU A 62 3.58 -4.82 -5.86
CA LEU A 62 4.05 -3.48 -5.56
C LEU A 62 5.51 -3.51 -5.12
N VAL A 63 6.38 -2.76 -5.78
CA VAL A 63 7.77 -2.55 -5.36
C VAL A 63 7.80 -1.45 -4.31
N VAL A 64 8.56 -1.66 -3.24
CA VAL A 64 8.86 -0.61 -2.25
C VAL A 64 9.88 0.34 -2.87
N GLU A 65 9.47 1.56 -3.19
CA GLU A 65 10.35 2.62 -3.74
C GLU A 65 11.04 3.41 -2.62
N GLU A 66 10.27 3.79 -1.60
CA GLU A 66 10.76 4.59 -0.49
C GLU A 66 10.21 4.11 0.83
N MET A 67 10.90 4.46 1.91
CA MET A 67 10.57 4.05 3.27
C MET A 67 10.97 5.15 4.25
N SER A 68 10.09 5.45 5.21
CA SER A 68 10.39 6.38 6.30
C SER A 68 11.42 5.79 7.25
N ALA A 69 12.44 6.58 7.60
CA ALA A 69 13.46 6.17 8.56
C ALA A 69 12.85 5.90 9.94
N GLY A 70 13.24 4.80 10.58
CA GLY A 70 12.75 4.41 11.90
C GLY A 70 11.30 3.87 11.93
N SER A 71 10.67 3.71 10.77
CA SER A 71 9.34 3.11 10.63
C SER A 71 9.28 1.69 11.19
N HIS A 72 8.09 1.23 11.57
CA HIS A 72 7.91 -0.16 12.01
C HIS A 72 8.32 -1.13 10.89
N ALA A 73 7.99 -0.80 9.64
CA ALA A 73 8.36 -1.56 8.46
C ALA A 73 9.89 -1.75 8.34
N GLU A 74 10.68 -0.71 8.64
CA GLU A 74 12.14 -0.80 8.63
C GLU A 74 12.65 -1.74 9.72
N LYS A 75 12.10 -1.59 10.94
CA LYS A 75 12.50 -2.37 12.12
C LYS A 75 12.26 -3.87 11.94
N ILE A 76 11.19 -4.25 11.24
CA ILE A 76 10.87 -5.65 10.94
C ILE A 76 11.62 -6.19 9.70
N GLY A 77 12.46 -5.36 9.07
CA GLY A 77 13.40 -5.78 8.04
C GLY A 77 12.88 -5.71 6.61
N ILE A 78 11.81 -4.94 6.34
CA ILE A 78 11.43 -4.58 4.97
C ILE A 78 12.45 -3.57 4.45
N ARG A 79 12.79 -3.67 3.15
CA ARG A 79 13.76 -2.77 2.52
C ARG A 79 13.22 -2.24 1.20
N VAL A 80 13.77 -1.10 0.78
CA VAL A 80 13.57 -0.56 -0.57
C VAL A 80 13.99 -1.63 -1.60
N GLY A 81 13.16 -1.81 -2.62
CA GLY A 81 13.28 -2.84 -3.63
C GLY A 81 12.65 -4.18 -3.28
N ASP A 82 12.13 -4.38 -2.06
CA ASP A 82 11.27 -5.53 -1.76
C ASP A 82 9.92 -5.43 -2.48
N ILE A 83 9.26 -6.57 -2.69
CA ILE A 83 7.98 -6.64 -3.41
C ILE A 83 6.87 -7.10 -2.46
N ILE A 84 5.77 -6.37 -2.40
CA ILE A 84 4.55 -6.74 -1.68
C ILE A 84 3.50 -7.21 -2.67
N ASP A 85 2.94 -8.40 -2.45
CA ASP A 85 1.94 -9.00 -3.34
C ASP A 85 0.59 -9.28 -2.65
N CYS A 86 0.54 -9.24 -1.31
CA CYS A 86 -0.69 -9.44 -0.54
C CYS A 86 -0.74 -8.58 0.73
N ILE A 87 -1.95 -8.19 1.12
CA ILE A 87 -2.28 -7.53 2.38
C ILE A 87 -3.49 -8.21 3.02
N ASN A 88 -3.42 -8.59 4.29
CA ASN A 88 -4.46 -9.32 5.02
C ASN A 88 -5.03 -10.53 4.27
N GLY A 89 -4.14 -11.27 3.59
CA GLY A 89 -4.49 -12.45 2.81
C GLY A 89 -5.06 -12.17 1.41
N GLU A 90 -5.32 -10.91 1.08
CA GLU A 90 -5.84 -10.49 -0.21
C GLU A 90 -4.72 -10.03 -1.13
N ARG A 91 -4.74 -10.48 -2.39
CA ARG A 91 -3.74 -10.07 -3.39
C ARG A 91 -3.92 -8.62 -3.79
N ILE A 92 -2.81 -7.94 -4.01
CA ILE A 92 -2.76 -6.57 -4.49
C ILE A 92 -1.79 -6.44 -5.66
N SER A 93 -2.18 -5.61 -6.60
CA SER A 93 -1.47 -5.39 -7.86
C SER A 93 -1.30 -3.91 -8.17
N THR A 94 -2.12 -3.04 -7.59
CA THR A 94 -2.03 -1.58 -7.74
C THR A 94 -2.01 -0.85 -6.41
N THR A 95 -1.47 0.37 -6.40
CA THR A 95 -1.53 1.27 -5.24
C THR A 95 -2.97 1.62 -4.87
N LEU A 96 -3.85 1.77 -5.85
CA LEU A 96 -5.29 2.01 -5.61
C LEU A 96 -5.97 0.83 -4.91
N GLU A 97 -5.64 -0.41 -5.30
CA GLU A 97 -6.14 -1.60 -4.60
C GLU A 97 -5.64 -1.63 -3.16
N LEU A 98 -4.35 -1.37 -2.93
CA LEU A 98 -3.76 -1.26 -1.60
C LEU A 98 -4.52 -0.24 -0.74
N GLU A 99 -4.71 0.99 -1.24
CA GLU A 99 -5.44 2.05 -0.53
C GLU A 99 -6.87 1.63 -0.18
N ASN A 100 -7.59 1.01 -1.12
CA ASN A 100 -8.95 0.52 -0.87
C ASN A 100 -8.99 -0.57 0.21
N LYS A 101 -7.99 -1.46 0.24
CA LYS A 101 -7.88 -2.49 1.29
C LYS A 101 -7.58 -1.87 2.65
N LEU A 102 -6.65 -0.90 2.70
CA LEU A 102 -6.33 -0.17 3.93
C LEU A 102 -7.53 0.57 4.49
N LEU A 103 -8.31 1.26 3.65
CA LEU A 103 -9.56 1.92 4.08
C LEU A 103 -10.58 0.93 4.65
N SER A 104 -10.71 -0.24 4.02
CA SER A 104 -11.63 -1.30 4.47
C SER A 104 -11.25 -1.85 5.85
N ILE A 105 -9.94 -1.95 6.14
CA ILE A 105 -9.43 -2.43 7.43
C ILE A 105 -9.86 -1.50 8.58
N CYS A 106 -9.79 -0.18 8.39
CA CYS A 106 -10.23 0.79 9.39
C CYS A 106 -11.71 0.65 9.73
N MET A 107 -12.54 0.22 8.77
CA MET A 107 -13.98 0.11 8.98
C MET A 107 -14.39 -1.07 9.88
N GLY A 108 -13.60 -2.15 9.92
CA GLY A 108 -13.90 -3.36 10.70
C GLY A 108 -13.29 -3.41 12.10
N ASN A 109 -12.11 -2.79 12.30
CA ASN A 109 -11.29 -3.01 13.51
C ASN A 109 -11.04 -1.74 14.36
N PHE A 110 -11.44 -0.56 13.87
CA PHE A 110 -11.10 0.68 14.57
C PHE A 110 -12.07 0.98 15.71
N ASN A 111 -11.55 0.97 16.94
CA ASN A 111 -12.20 1.55 18.10
C ASN A 111 -11.72 2.99 18.25
N ARG A 112 -12.62 3.93 18.58
CA ARG A 112 -12.35 5.39 18.65
C ARG A 112 -11.13 5.80 19.52
N GLY A 113 -10.62 4.91 20.37
CA GLY A 113 -9.44 5.13 21.21
C GLY A 113 -8.16 4.42 20.76
N ASN A 114 -8.19 3.56 19.74
CA ASN A 114 -7.00 2.86 19.26
C ASN A 114 -6.53 3.46 17.93
N LEU A 115 -5.44 4.22 17.96
CA LEU A 115 -4.82 4.83 16.78
C LEU A 115 -3.93 3.86 16.01
N GLU A 116 -3.82 2.61 16.44
CA GLU A 116 -2.98 1.61 15.80
C GLU A 116 -3.81 0.44 15.29
N VAL A 117 -3.45 -0.07 14.12
CA VAL A 117 -4.06 -1.27 13.54
C VAL A 117 -2.96 -2.22 13.10
N ASP A 118 -3.17 -3.52 13.29
CA ASP A 118 -2.26 -4.54 12.77
C ASP A 118 -2.65 -4.93 11.34
N VAL A 119 -1.66 -4.93 10.46
CA VAL A 119 -1.81 -5.24 9.05
C VAL A 119 -0.79 -6.31 8.70
N SER A 120 -1.27 -7.46 8.23
CA SER A 120 -0.40 -8.53 7.73
C SER A 120 -0.09 -8.28 6.25
N ILE A 121 1.20 -8.29 5.89
CA ILE A 121 1.67 -8.08 4.52
C ILE A 121 2.53 -9.26 4.09
N ARG A 122 2.34 -9.73 2.87
CA ARG A 122 3.22 -10.73 2.26
C ARG A 122 4.29 -10.01 1.45
N VAL A 123 5.53 -10.14 1.91
CA VAL A 123 6.71 -9.50 1.34
C VAL A 123 7.61 -10.56 0.72
N PHE A 124 8.03 -10.32 -0.52
CA PHE A 124 9.12 -11.03 -1.16
C PHE A 124 10.40 -10.21 -0.99
N HIS A 125 11.32 -10.72 -0.18
CA HIS A 125 12.62 -10.10 0.00
C HIS A 125 13.51 -10.39 -1.21
N THR A 126 13.86 -9.37 -1.98
CA THR A 126 14.57 -9.56 -3.25
C THR A 126 16.00 -10.05 -3.05
N ALA A 127 16.70 -9.55 -2.03
CA ALA A 127 18.06 -9.97 -1.68
C ALA A 127 18.13 -11.43 -1.21
N LYS A 128 17.11 -11.91 -0.47
CA LYS A 128 17.08 -13.27 0.12
C LYS A 128 16.30 -14.28 -0.74
N ARG A 129 15.60 -13.80 -1.78
CA ARG A 129 14.70 -14.59 -2.65
C ARG A 129 13.70 -15.44 -1.86
N LEU A 130 13.09 -14.85 -0.83
CA LEU A 130 12.18 -15.53 0.07
C LEU A 130 10.90 -14.72 0.30
N ARG A 131 9.76 -15.40 0.30
CA ARG A 131 8.47 -14.83 0.73
C ARG A 131 8.28 -15.01 2.22
N ARG A 132 7.82 -13.95 2.89
CA ARG A 132 7.42 -13.96 4.29
C ARG A 132 6.14 -13.16 4.47
N THR A 133 5.27 -13.63 5.35
CA THR A 133 4.19 -12.81 5.86
C THR A 133 4.68 -12.13 7.13
N ILE A 134 4.53 -10.82 7.20
CA ILE A 134 4.95 -10.01 8.34
C ILE A 134 3.75 -9.20 8.83
N ASN A 135 3.57 -9.12 10.14
CA ASN A 135 2.56 -8.27 10.75
C ASN A 135 3.19 -6.91 11.06
N LEU A 136 2.52 -5.86 10.62
CA LEU A 136 2.96 -4.48 10.74
C LEU A 136 1.91 -3.74 11.58
N THR A 137 2.32 -3.19 12.71
CA THR A 137 1.48 -2.26 13.47
C THR A 137 1.61 -0.87 12.87
N VAL A 138 0.51 -0.31 12.41
CA VAL A 138 0.46 0.93 11.62
C VAL A 138 -0.36 1.97 12.35
N ASN A 139 0.13 3.21 12.33
CA ASN A 139 -0.61 4.32 12.89
C ASN A 139 -1.73 4.73 11.93
N VAL A 140 -2.87 5.13 12.48
CA VAL A 140 -4.05 5.57 11.74
C VAL A 140 -4.20 7.08 11.95
N SER A 141 -4.25 7.81 10.84
CA SER A 141 -4.41 9.27 10.86
C SER A 141 -5.43 9.71 9.81
N ASP A 142 -6.04 10.87 10.02
CA ASP A 142 -6.84 11.57 9.02
C ASP A 142 -6.00 12.38 8.03
N ARG A 143 -4.69 12.52 8.32
CA ARG A 143 -3.75 13.27 7.48
C ARG A 143 -3.21 12.42 6.35
N LYS A 144 -2.69 13.10 5.32
CA LYS A 144 -1.90 12.46 4.29
C LYS A 144 -0.63 11.90 4.94
N GLU A 145 -0.27 10.67 4.56
CA GLU A 145 1.01 10.10 4.92
C GLU A 145 2.15 10.90 4.29
N VAL A 146 3.18 11.16 5.10
CA VAL A 146 4.40 11.85 4.68
C VAL A 146 5.57 10.90 4.93
N ILE A 147 6.32 10.61 3.88
CA ILE A 147 7.55 9.82 3.98
C ILE A 147 8.68 10.79 4.32
N GLU A 148 9.18 10.73 5.56
CA GLU A 148 10.32 11.53 5.99
C GLU A 148 11.61 10.80 5.57
N GLN A 149 12.33 11.42 4.63
CA GLN A 149 13.71 11.05 4.34
C GLN A 149 14.60 11.74 5.36
N GLY A 150 15.30 10.94 6.17
CA GLY A 150 16.24 11.43 7.19
C GLY A 150 17.51 12.03 6.61
#